data_AF-A0A842WMI4-F1
#
_entry.id   AF-A0A842WMI4-F1
#
_cell.length_a   1.000
_cell.length_b   1.000
_cell.length_c   1.000
_cell.angle_alpha   90.00
_cell.angle_beta   90.00
_cell.angle_gamma   90.00
#
_symmetry.space_group_name_H-M   'P 1'
#
loop_
_entity.id
_entity.type
_entity.pdbx_description
1 polymer ?
#
loop_
_entity_poly.entity_id
_entity_poly.type
_entity_poly.pdbx_seq_one_letter_code
_entity_poly.pdbx_strand_id
1 'polypeptide(L)'
;MTSQSDVDICVVSPASKTAQQRADLLGIIWQQVNADIYDVHLFEELSLYIQIDIIRNHEILFCDDVPALFEYFYFYRKLWADQEHKQSLQFT
;
A
#
# COMPACT_ATOMS: atom_id res chain seq x y z
N MET A 1 -25.10 -5.58 16.95
CA MET A 1 -24.17 -4.74 16.16
C MET A 1 -22.97 -5.61 15.87
N THR A 2 -22.90 -6.19 14.68
CA THR A 2 -21.68 -6.87 14.22
C THR A 2 -20.76 -5.76 13.76
N SER A 3 -19.62 -5.58 14.42
CA SER A 3 -18.52 -4.76 13.93
C SER A 3 -18.10 -5.34 12.58
N GLN A 4 -18.66 -4.81 11.50
CA GLN A 4 -18.18 -5.14 10.17
C GLN A 4 -16.76 -4.58 10.16
N SER A 5 -15.76 -5.44 9.98
CA SER A 5 -14.38 -5.01 9.88
C SER A 5 -14.27 -4.06 8.70
N ASP A 6 -13.68 -2.89 8.92
CA ASP A 6 -13.36 -1.94 7.87
C ASP A 6 -12.51 -2.67 6.80
N VAL A 7 -12.84 -2.47 5.53
CA VAL A 7 -12.12 -3.11 4.42
C VAL A 7 -11.02 -2.16 3.97
N ASP A 8 -9.77 -2.53 4.26
CA ASP A 8 -8.60 -1.77 3.82
C ASP A 8 -8.33 -1.97 2.31
N ILE A 9 -8.33 -0.87 1.56
CA ILE A 9 -7.97 -0.84 0.15
C ILE A 9 -6.65 -0.09 -0.01
N CYS A 10 -5.63 -0.78 -0.52
CA CYS A 10 -4.37 -0.16 -0.89
C CYS A 10 -4.31 0.10 -2.40
N VAL A 11 -4.06 1.36 -2.76
CA VAL A 11 -3.88 1.80 -4.16
C VAL A 11 -2.40 2.02 -4.42
N VAL A 12 -1.90 1.40 -5.49
CA VAL A 12 -0.51 1.54 -5.95
C VAL A 12 -0.48 2.50 -7.13
N SER A 13 0.18 3.65 -6.99
CA SER A 13 0.24 4.67 -8.04
C SER A 13 1.66 5.25 -8.15
N PRO A 14 2.60 4.50 -8.79
CA PRO A 14 3.97 4.95 -8.94
C PRO A 14 4.09 6.20 -9.81
N ALA A 15 3.07 6.54 -10.60
CA ALA A 15 3.02 7.77 -11.38
C ALA A 15 2.82 9.04 -10.51
N SER A 16 2.23 8.91 -9.32
CA SER A 16 1.97 10.02 -8.40
C SER A 16 3.22 10.36 -7.57
N LYS A 17 4.17 11.06 -8.20
CA LYS A 17 5.48 11.37 -7.60
C LYS A 17 5.42 12.42 -6.49
N THR A 18 4.53 13.40 -6.58
CA THR A 18 4.46 14.50 -5.61
C THR A 18 3.36 14.27 -4.56
N ALA A 19 3.49 14.91 -3.40
CA ALA A 19 2.45 14.88 -2.37
C ALA A 19 1.13 15.46 -2.87
N GLN A 20 1.17 16.49 -3.72
CA GLN A 20 -0.03 17.06 -4.33
C GLN A 20 -0.74 16.04 -5.24
N GLN A 21 0.01 15.36 -6.12
CA GLN A 21 -0.57 14.33 -7.01
C GLN A 21 -1.22 13.18 -6.23
N ARG A 22 -0.65 12.83 -5.09
CA ARG A 22 -1.19 11.81 -4.19
C ARG A 22 -2.47 12.29 -3.48
N ALA A 23 -2.46 13.50 -2.94
CA ALA A 23 -3.63 14.12 -2.34
C ALA A 23 -4.79 14.26 -3.35
N ASP A 24 -4.50 14.66 -4.58
CA ASP A 24 -5.49 14.78 -5.65
C ASP A 24 -6.11 13.42 -6.00
N LEU A 25 -5.27 12.37 -6.12
CA LEU A 25 -5.74 11.01 -6.37
C LEU A 25 -6.62 10.48 -5.24
N LEU A 26 -6.20 10.64 -3.98
CA LEU A 26 -7.01 10.26 -2.82
C LEU A 26 -8.34 11.01 -2.78
N GLY A 27 -8.32 12.32 -3.07
CA GLY A 27 -9.52 13.14 -3.13
C GLY A 27 -10.53 12.65 -4.17
N ILE A 28 -10.06 12.22 -5.35
CA ILE A 28 -10.91 11.61 -6.38
C ILE A 28 -11.51 10.29 -5.88
N ILE A 29 -10.69 9.42 -5.27
CA ILE A 29 -11.13 8.12 -4.78
C ILE A 29 -12.20 8.30 -3.69
N TRP A 30 -11.97 9.15 -2.69
CA TRP A 30 -12.92 9.40 -1.60
C TRP A 30 -14.26 9.99 -2.05
N GLN A 31 -14.33 10.62 -3.23
CA GLN A 31 -15.62 11.04 -3.81
C GLN A 31 -16.44 9.86 -4.36
N GLN A 32 -15.82 8.69 -4.56
CA GLN A 32 -16.40 7.53 -5.22
C GLN A 32 -16.60 6.33 -4.28
N VAL A 33 -15.91 6.28 -3.13
CA VAL A 33 -16.05 5.21 -2.13
C VAL A 33 -16.82 5.65 -0.89
N ASN A 34 -17.54 4.70 -0.29
CA ASN A 34 -18.14 4.90 1.03
C ASN A 34 -17.07 4.74 2.12
N ALA A 35 -16.64 5.86 2.69
CA ALA A 35 -15.62 5.90 3.74
C ALA A 35 -16.07 5.27 5.07
N ASP A 36 -17.36 4.98 5.26
CA ASP A 36 -17.85 4.23 6.44
C ASP A 36 -17.63 2.71 6.31
N ILE A 37 -17.16 2.24 5.16
CA ILE A 37 -16.97 0.81 4.84
C ILE A 37 -15.53 0.52 4.41
N TYR A 38 -14.91 1.47 3.69
CA TYR A 38 -13.60 1.29 3.09
C TYR A 38 -12.61 2.34 3.57
N ASP A 39 -11.51 1.87 4.13
CA ASP A 39 -10.33 2.68 4.41
C ASP A 39 -9.38 2.60 3.22
N VAL A 40 -9.07 3.75 2.60
CA VAL A 40 -8.22 3.79 1.40
C VAL A 40 -6.85 4.38 1.73
N HIS A 41 -5.80 3.65 1.35
CA HIS A 41 -4.41 4.05 1.52
C HIS A 41 -3.66 4.09 0.19
N LEU A 42 -2.76 5.07 0.03
CA LEU A 42 -1.77 5.03 -1.05
C LEU A 42 -0.53 4.27 -0.58
N PHE A 43 -0.14 3.26 -1.35
CA PHE A 43 1.00 2.41 -1.05
C PHE A 43 2.28 3.21 -0.77
N GLU A 44 2.52 4.25 -1.57
CA GLU A 44 3.73 5.09 -1.51
C GLU A 44 3.85 5.92 -0.24
N GLU A 45 2.76 6.10 0.52
CA GLU A 45 2.73 6.90 1.75
C GLU A 45 2.87 6.04 3.01
N LEU A 46 2.78 4.71 2.86
CA LEU A 46 2.89 3.77 3.95
C LEU A 46 4.35 3.53 4.35
N SER A 47 4.56 3.19 5.62
CA SER A 47 5.88 2.76 6.09
C SER A 47 6.32 1.47 5.40
N LEU A 48 7.63 1.27 5.24
CA LEU A 48 8.17 0.09 4.55
C LEU A 48 7.67 -1.24 5.14
N TYR A 49 7.49 -1.32 6.46
CA TYR A 49 6.96 -2.52 7.10
C TYR A 49 5.53 -2.85 6.62
N ILE A 50 4.64 -1.84 6.58
CA ILE A 50 3.27 -2.01 6.10
C ILE A 50 3.26 -2.33 4.60
N GLN A 51 4.10 -1.65 3.81
CA GLN A 51 4.28 -1.95 2.38
C GLN A 51 4.66 -3.43 2.16
N ILE A 52 5.57 -3.97 2.98
CA ILE A 52 6.00 -5.37 2.88
C ILE A 52 4.89 -6.34 3.29
N ASP A 53 4.12 -6.01 4.32
CA ASP A 53 2.95 -6.82 4.71
C ASP A 53 1.91 -6.90 3.58
N ILE A 54 1.60 -5.75 2.96
CA ILE A 54 0.73 -5.68 1.77
C ILE A 54 1.31 -6.52 0.62
N ILE A 55 2.60 -6.35 0.29
CA ILE A 55 3.24 -7.14 -0.78
C ILE A 55 3.11 -8.64 -0.55
N ARG A 56 3.15 -9.09 0.71
CA ARG A 56 3.07 -10.51 1.08
C ARG A 56 1.65 -11.06 1.10
N ASN A 57 0.66 -10.22 1.48
CA ASN A 57 -0.68 -10.70 1.87
C ASN A 57 -1.83 -10.12 1.03
N HIS A 58 -1.58 -9.19 0.09
CA HIS A 58 -2.64 -8.55 -0.69
C HIS A 58 -3.42 -9.52 -1.58
N GLU A 59 -4.68 -9.15 -1.84
CA GLU A 59 -5.50 -9.66 -2.94
C GLU A 59 -5.64 -8.57 -4.01
N ILE A 60 -5.44 -8.93 -5.29
CA ILE A 60 -5.55 -7.97 -6.39
C ILE A 60 -7.03 -7.79 -6.75
N LEU A 61 -7.58 -6.62 -6.46
CA LEU A 61 -8.94 -6.25 -6.88
C LEU A 61 -8.99 -5.78 -8.34
N PHE A 62 -8.02 -4.96 -8.75
CA PHE A 62 -7.89 -4.41 -10.10
C PHE A 62 -6.44 -4.06 -10.41
N CYS A 63 -5.95 -4.45 -11.60
CA CYS A 63 -4.61 -4.11 -12.08
C CYS A 63 -4.54 -4.28 -13.60
N ASP A 64 -4.13 -3.23 -14.32
CA ASP A 64 -3.99 -3.27 -15.77
C ASP A 64 -2.76 -4.09 -16.23
N ASP A 65 -1.69 -4.10 -15.42
CA ASP A 65 -0.43 -4.80 -15.70
C ASP A 65 0.13 -5.41 -14.42
N VAL A 66 -0.27 -6.66 -14.17
CA VAL A 66 0.18 -7.44 -13.01
C VAL A 66 1.71 -7.67 -13.01
N PRO A 67 2.36 -8.02 -14.13
CA PRO A 67 3.83 -8.06 -14.19
C PRO A 67 4.52 -6.77 -13.73
N ALA A 68 4.06 -5.61 -14.21
CA ALA A 68 4.63 -4.31 -13.82
C ALA A 68 4.43 -4.03 -12.31
N LEU A 69 3.29 -4.42 -11.74
CA LEU A 69 3.04 -4.34 -10.29
C LEU A 69 4.08 -5.17 -9.50
N PHE A 70 4.34 -6.42 -9.92
CA PHE A 70 5.31 -7.27 -9.22
C PHE A 70 6.75 -6.81 -9.39
N GLU A 71 7.10 -6.22 -10.53
CA GLU A 71 8.39 -5.54 -10.75
C GLU A 71 8.53 -4.33 -9.82
N TYR A 72 7.48 -3.53 -9.69
CA TYR A 72 7.46 -2.41 -8.75
C TYR A 72 7.67 -2.89 -7.30
N PHE A 73 6.96 -3.93 -6.87
CA PHE A 73 7.13 -4.54 -5.54
C PHE A 73 8.52 -5.14 -5.31
N TYR A 74 9.24 -5.55 -6.36
CA TYR A 74 10.58 -6.10 -6.23
C TYR A 74 11.58 -5.10 -5.64
N PHE A 75 11.43 -3.81 -5.98
CA PHE A 75 12.23 -2.74 -5.39
C PHE A 75 12.08 -2.70 -3.86
N TYR A 76 10.85 -2.76 -3.37
CA TYR A 76 10.55 -2.73 -1.93
C TYR A 76 11.05 -3.98 -1.22
N ARG A 77 10.91 -5.16 -1.83
CA ARG A 77 11.48 -6.41 -1.28
C ARG A 77 13.00 -6.33 -1.11
N LYS A 78 13.71 -5.76 -2.09
CA LYS A 78 15.16 -5.51 -1.97
C LYS A 78 15.47 -4.53 -0.85
N LEU A 79 14.77 -3.39 -0.82
CA LEU A 79 14.95 -2.38 0.22
C LEU A 79 14.72 -2.95 1.62
N TRP A 80 13.73 -3.83 1.78
CA TRP A 80 13.50 -4.56 3.03
C TRP A 80 14.64 -5.52 3.37
N ALA A 81 15.08 -6.34 2.42
CA ALA A 81 16.18 -7.28 2.62
C ALA A 81 17.47 -6.58 3.08
N ASP A 82 17.75 -5.38 2.55
CA ASP A 82 18.90 -4.56 2.96
C ASP A 82 18.76 -4.01 4.40
N GLN A 83 17.53 -3.87 4.91
CA GLN A 83 17.22 -3.34 6.24
C GLN A 83 16.95 -4.41 7.31
N GLU A 84 16.55 -5.62 6.91
CA GLU A 84 16.14 -6.72 7.80
C GLU A 84 17.26 -7.10 8.80
N HIS A 85 18.52 -6.94 8.39
CA HIS A 85 19.69 -7.14 9.27
C HIS A 85 19.81 -6.13 10.44
N LYS A 86 19.12 -4.99 10.38
CA LYS A 86 19.17 -3.96 11.44
C LYS A 86 18.03 -4.09 12.45
N GLN A 87 16.90 -4.68 12.07
CA GLN A 87 15.73 -4.82 12.95
C GLN A 87 15.80 -6.06 13.87
N SER A 88 16.61 -7.08 13.52
CA SER A 88 16.82 -8.24 14.41
C SER A 88 17.60 -7.93 15.69
N LEU A 89 18.18 -6.73 15.83
CA LEU A 89 18.98 -6.30 16.99
C LEU A 89 18.19 -5.52 18.05
N GLN A 90 16.88 -5.31 17.87
CA GLN A 90 16.05 -4.56 18.84
C GLN A 90 15.08 -5.43 19.65
N PHE A 91 15.11 -6.76 19.48
CA PHE A 91 14.26 -7.70 20.22
C PHE A 91 15.02 -8.86 20.87
N THR A 92 16.31 -8.69 21.18
CA THR A 92 17.07 -9.59 22.08
C THR A 92 17.45 -8.82 23.33
#